data_AF-A0A934EC01-F1
#
_entry.id   AF-A0A934EC01-F1
#
_cell.length_a   1.000
_cell.length_b   1.000
_cell.length_c   1.000
_cell.angle_alpha   90.00
_cell.angle_beta   90.00
_cell.angle_gamma   90.00
#
_symmetry.space_group_name_H-M   'P 1'
#
loop_
_entity.id
_entity.type
_entity.pdbx_description
1 polymer ?
#
loop_
_entity_poly.entity_id
_entity_poly.type
_entity_poly.pdbx_seq_one_letter_code
_entity_poly.pdbx_strand_id
1 'polypeptide(L)'
;MVDSILDRIGFCGLLWVLWRATPWARRLLALPYNVAVYRGAMASSSSLGELYDCHAALYRRSLLFRLLRPRFSDVRKALAEGYRVR
;
A
#
# COMPACT_ATOMS: atom_id res chain seq x y z
N MET A 1 20.72 -1.35 -8.49
CA MET A 1 19.35 -1.82 -8.21
C MET A 1 18.70 -0.75 -7.35
N VAL A 2 17.60 -0.16 -7.79
CA VAL A 2 16.84 0.78 -6.95
C VAL A 2 16.08 -0.10 -5.96
N ASP A 3 16.39 -0.01 -4.67
CA ASP A 3 15.67 -0.76 -3.64
C ASP A 3 14.22 -0.28 -3.60
N SER A 4 13.30 -1.12 -4.06
CA SER A 4 11.87 -0.82 -4.01
C SER A 4 11.38 -0.84 -2.55
N ILE A 5 10.24 -0.20 -2.28
CA ILE A 5 9.60 -0.29 -0.96
C ILE A 5 9.34 -1.76 -0.61
N LEU A 6 8.95 -2.57 -1.60
CA LEU A 6 8.69 -3.99 -1.37
C LEU A 6 9.94 -4.77 -1.00
N ASP A 7 11.10 -4.47 -1.59
CA ASP A 7 12.38 -5.11 -1.23
C ASP A 7 12.78 -4.75 0.21
N ARG A 8 12.51 -3.50 0.64
CA ARG A 8 12.83 -3.02 1.98
C ARG A 8 11.95 -3.63 3.08
N ILE A 9 10.66 -3.78 2.85
CA ILE A 9 9.70 -4.23 3.88
C ILE A 9 9.35 -5.72 3.76
N GLY A 10 9.63 -6.32 2.61
CA GLY A 10 9.27 -7.69 2.26
C GLY A 10 7.76 -7.92 2.16
N PHE A 11 7.38 -9.14 1.80
CA PHE A 11 5.96 -9.51 1.69
C PHE A 11 5.23 -9.45 3.04
N CYS A 12 5.90 -9.82 4.14
CA CYS A 12 5.32 -9.72 5.49
C CYS A 12 5.05 -8.26 5.89
N GLY A 13 5.93 -7.32 5.52
CA GLY A 13 5.71 -5.91 5.79
C GLY A 13 4.58 -5.32 4.97
N LEU A 14 4.45 -5.72 3.70
CA LEU A 14 3.29 -5.38 2.86
C LEU A 14 1.98 -5.81 3.54
N LEU A 15 1.91 -7.06 4.00
CA LEU A 15 0.73 -7.57 4.71
C LEU A 15 0.44 -6.78 5.97
N TRP A 16 1.45 -6.50 6.80
CA TRP A 16 1.28 -5.76 8.04
C TRP A 16 0.79 -4.32 7.82
N VAL A 17 1.37 -3.63 6.83
CA VAL A 17 0.98 -2.26 6.45
C VAL A 17 -0.47 -2.23 5.96
N LEU A 18 -0.84 -3.14 5.07
CA LEU A 18 -2.21 -3.20 4.53
C LEU A 18 -3.21 -3.66 5.58
N TRP A 19 -2.83 -4.58 6.46
CA TRP A 19 -3.63 -4.99 7.60
C TRP A 19 -3.96 -3.75 8.45
N ARG A 20 -2.97 -2.93 8.79
CA ARG A 20 -3.15 -1.73 9.62
C ARG A 20 -3.93 -0.61 8.90
N ALA A 21 -3.76 -0.46 7.59
CA ALA A 21 -4.38 0.63 6.82
C ALA A 21 -5.78 0.31 6.24
N THR A 22 -6.19 -0.96 6.25
CA THR A 22 -7.50 -1.38 5.74
C THR A 22 -8.55 -1.31 6.86
N PRO A 23 -9.70 -0.63 6.64
CA PRO A 23 -10.77 -0.57 7.63
C PRO A 23 -11.29 -1.96 8.00
N TRP A 24 -11.50 -2.19 9.30
CA TRP A 24 -11.88 -3.50 9.85
C TRP A 24 -13.15 -4.08 9.21
N ALA A 25 -14.15 -3.23 8.95
CA ALA A 25 -15.43 -3.61 8.34
C ALA A 25 -15.31 -4.23 6.93
N ARG A 26 -14.22 -3.96 6.18
CA ARG A 26 -14.02 -4.44 4.80
C ARG A 26 -12.81 -5.36 4.67
N ARG A 27 -12.15 -5.69 5.78
CA ARG A 27 -10.82 -6.31 5.77
C ARG A 27 -10.77 -7.63 5.01
N LEU A 28 -11.75 -8.51 5.18
CA LEU A 28 -11.74 -9.84 4.54
C LEU A 28 -11.74 -9.78 3.00
N LEU A 29 -12.48 -8.83 2.41
CA LEU A 29 -12.57 -8.69 0.95
C LEU A 29 -11.54 -7.69 0.40
N ALA A 30 -11.30 -6.60 1.12
CA ALA A 30 -10.39 -5.55 0.70
C ALA A 30 -8.92 -5.98 0.77
N LEU A 31 -8.54 -6.81 1.75
CA LEU A 31 -7.14 -7.15 1.98
C LEU A 31 -6.50 -7.97 0.84
N PRO A 32 -7.07 -9.08 0.34
CA PRO A 32 -6.46 -9.81 -0.78
C PRO A 32 -6.35 -8.95 -2.05
N TYR A 33 -7.39 -8.16 -2.34
CA TYR A 33 -7.36 -7.21 -3.46
C TYR A 33 -6.27 -6.15 -3.28
N ASN A 34 -6.22 -5.51 -2.12
CA ASN A 34 -5.24 -4.48 -1.82
C ASN A 34 -3.82 -5.05 -1.82
N VAL A 35 -3.60 -6.26 -1.34
CA VAL A 35 -2.29 -6.94 -1.39
C VAL A 35 -1.83 -7.11 -2.83
N ALA A 36 -2.69 -7.63 -3.72
CA ALA A 36 -2.34 -7.80 -5.12
C ALA A 36 -1.97 -6.47 -5.80
N VAL A 37 -2.78 -5.43 -5.56
CA VAL A 37 -2.58 -4.11 -6.18
C VAL A 37 -1.35 -3.39 -5.59
N TYR A 38 -1.21 -3.35 -4.26
CA TYR A 38 -0.09 -2.68 -3.60
C TYR A 38 1.23 -3.42 -3.73
N ARG A 39 1.22 -4.74 -3.95
CA ARG A 39 2.45 -5.47 -4.26
C ARG A 39 3.12 -4.87 -5.50
N GLY A 40 2.36 -4.65 -6.57
CA GLY A 40 2.87 -4.01 -7.78
C GLY A 40 3.31 -2.56 -7.51
N ALA A 41 2.47 -1.78 -6.83
CA ALA A 41 2.78 -0.38 -6.54
C ALA A 41 4.03 -0.20 -5.67
N MET A 42 4.23 -1.04 -4.65
CA MET A 42 5.41 -0.97 -3.77
C MET A 42 6.67 -1.57 -4.42
N ALA A 43 6.51 -2.51 -5.35
CA ALA A 43 7.63 -3.03 -6.15
C ALA A 43 8.12 -2.01 -7.18
N SER A 44 7.23 -1.15 -7.69
CA SER A 44 7.56 -0.11 -8.67
C SER A 44 7.92 1.23 -8.05
N SER A 45 7.75 1.40 -6.73
CA SER A 45 8.01 2.67 -6.03
C SER A 45 9.17 2.52 -5.07
N SER A 46 10.04 3.52 -5.05
CA SER A 46 11.20 3.65 -4.17
C SER A 46 10.98 4.63 -3.01
N SER A 47 9.98 5.51 -3.14
CA SER A 47 9.65 6.56 -2.15
C SER A 47 8.15 6.64 -1.84
N LEU A 48 7.81 7.29 -0.72
CA LEU A 48 6.40 7.53 -0.36
C LEU A 48 5.66 8.40 -1.38
N GLY A 49 6.38 9.29 -2.09
CA GLY A 49 5.84 10.12 -3.15
C GLY A 49 5.38 9.30 -4.36
N GLU A 50 6.25 8.44 -4.89
CA GLU A 50 5.91 7.55 -6.01
C GLU A 50 4.76 6.60 -5.67
N LEU A 51 4.74 6.10 -4.42
CA LEU A 51 3.65 5.26 -3.93
C LEU A 51 2.33 6.03 -3.83
N TYR A 52 2.37 7.31 -3.46
CA TYR A 52 1.20 8.19 -3.46
C TYR A 52 0.66 8.41 -4.86
N ASP A 53 1.53 8.65 -5.83
CA ASP A 53 1.13 8.83 -7.23
C ASP A 53 0.48 7.56 -7.79
N CYS A 54 1.05 6.38 -7.49
CA CYS A 54 0.43 5.09 -7.81
C CYS A 54 -0.94 4.93 -7.15
N HIS A 55 -1.07 5.28 -5.87
CA HIS A 55 -2.34 5.25 -5.15
C HIS A 55 -3.39 6.19 -5.78
N ALA A 56 -2.99 7.41 -6.13
CA ALA A 56 -3.86 8.40 -6.76
C ALA A 56 -4.29 7.94 -8.17
N ALA A 57 -3.40 7.32 -8.93
CA ALA A 57 -3.70 6.74 -10.23
C ALA A 57 -4.73 5.59 -10.12
N LEU A 58 -4.55 4.69 -9.15
CA LEU A 58 -5.49 3.60 -8.86
C LEU A 58 -6.86 4.13 -8.42
N TYR A 59 -6.88 5.18 -7.59
CA TYR A 59 -8.11 5.86 -7.18
C TYR A 59 -8.88 6.44 -8.37
N ARG A 60 -8.18 7.04 -9.35
CA ARG A 60 -8.80 7.59 -10.56
C ARG A 60 -9.29 6.52 -11.51
N ARG A 61 -8.58 5.38 -11.62
CA ARG A 61 -8.86 4.33 -12.62
C ARG A 61 -9.86 3.27 -12.18
N SER A 62 -9.97 2.96 -10.88
CA SER A 62 -10.72 1.80 -10.39
C SER A 62 -11.80 2.17 -9.38
N LEU A 63 -13.06 1.95 -9.75
CA LEU A 63 -14.20 2.06 -8.82
C LEU A 63 -14.09 1.06 -7.67
N LEU A 64 -13.60 -0.15 -7.94
CA LEU A 64 -13.39 -1.17 -6.91
C LEU A 64 -12.33 -0.71 -5.90
N PHE A 65 -11.25 -0.10 -6.37
CA PHE A 65 -10.24 0.50 -5.50
C PHE A 65 -10.82 1.64 -4.67
N ARG A 66 -11.69 2.49 -5.24
CA ARG A 66 -12.38 3.54 -4.47
C ARG A 66 -13.22 2.97 -3.31
N LEU A 67 -13.85 1.81 -3.52
CA LEU A 67 -14.67 1.13 -2.50
C LEU A 67 -13.83 0.36 -1.47
N LEU A 68 -12.70 -0.22 -1.87
CA LEU A 68 -11.86 -1.07 -1.02
C LEU A 68 -10.59 -0.36 -0.53
N ARG A 69 -10.45 0.96 -0.79
CA ARG A 69 -9.20 1.68 -0.56
C ARG A 69 -8.70 1.53 0.88
N PRO A 70 -7.41 1.21 1.08
CA PRO A 70 -6.77 1.48 2.34
C PRO A 70 -6.59 3.00 2.50
N ARG A 71 -6.55 3.48 3.74
CA ARG A 71 -6.27 4.91 3.98
C ARG A 71 -4.79 5.16 3.75
N PHE A 72 -4.45 5.96 2.74
CA PHE A 72 -3.04 6.25 2.43
C PHE A 72 -2.28 6.88 3.59
N SER A 73 -2.96 7.70 4.42
CA SER A 73 -2.39 8.24 5.66
C SER A 73 -1.84 7.15 6.59
N ASP A 74 -2.56 6.03 6.70
CA ASP A 74 -2.22 4.92 7.58
C ASP A 74 -1.13 4.05 6.94
N VAL A 75 -1.17 3.88 5.61
CA VAL A 75 -0.07 3.26 4.84
C VAL A 75 1.22 4.05 5.04
N ARG A 76 1.18 5.36 4.84
CA ARG A 76 2.31 6.27 5.02
C ARG A 76 2.86 6.20 6.43
N LYS A 77 1.98 6.25 7.44
CA LYS A 77 2.36 6.15 8.84
C LYS A 77 3.02 4.80 9.15
N ALA A 78 2.44 3.70 8.69
CA ALA A 78 2.98 2.36 8.90
C ALA A 78 4.35 2.15 8.22
N LEU A 79 4.53 2.69 7.01
CA LEU A 79 5.82 2.63 6.29
C LEU A 79 6.90 3.52 6.92
N ALA A 80 6.53 4.72 7.38
CA ALA A 80 7.46 5.62 8.05
C ALA A 80 7.88 5.11 9.44
N GLU A 81 6.92 4.65 10.25
CA GLU A 81 7.16 4.16 11.62
C GLU A 81 7.81 2.78 11.62
N GLY A 82 7.29 1.85 10.81
CA GLY A 82 7.72 0.44 10.83
C GLY A 82 9.00 0.18 10.03
N TYR A 83 9.25 0.95 8.97
CA TYR A 83 10.29 0.62 7.98
C TYR A 83 11.17 1.79 7.55
N ARG A 84 10.97 2.99 8.14
CA ARG A 84 11.75 4.20 7.84
C ARG A 84 11.80 4.51 6.33
N VAL A 85 10.69 4.30 5.62
CA VAL A 85 10.51 4.73 4.23
C VAL A 85 10.14 6.21 4.24
N ARG A 86 10.79 7.02 3.40
CA ARG A 86 10.59 8.47 3.29
C ARG A 86 10.01 8.85 1.93
#